data_AF-A0A949HSS6-F1
#
_entry.id   AF-A0A949HSS6-F1
#
_cell.length_a   1.000
_cell.length_b   1.000
_cell.length_c   1.000
_cell.angle_alpha   90.00
_cell.angle_beta   90.00
_cell.angle_gamma   90.00
#
_symmetry.space_group_name_H-M   'P 1'
#
loop_
_entity.id
_entity.type
_entity.pdbx_description
1 polymer ?
#
loop_
_entity_poly.entity_id
_entity_poly.type
_entity_poly.pdbx_seq_one_letter_code
_entity_poly.pdbx_strand_id
1 'polypeptide(L)'
;MAGTLVVNEIYLSLQGESTFAGLPCVFVRLTACDLRCSYCDTAYAFAGGKKMALEEIAARVRELAGVFRRRNGEGKGLPLVELTGGEPLLQAGALPLMRRLCDEGFTVLLETGGARDISGVDNRVRRIVDL
;
A
#
# COMPACT_ATOMS: atom_id res chain seq x y z
N MET A 1 12.46 0.86 -16.71
CA MET A 1 11.92 -0.50 -16.58
C MET A 1 11.59 -0.80 -15.11
N ALA A 2 10.51 -0.23 -14.59
CA ALA A 2 10.01 -0.51 -13.23
C ALA A 2 8.50 -0.76 -13.33
N GLY A 3 8.13 -1.93 -13.84
CA GLY A 3 6.73 -2.32 -14.09
C GLY A 3 6.21 -3.38 -13.13
N THR A 4 6.99 -3.76 -12.11
CA THR A 4 6.66 -4.86 -11.21
C THR A 4 7.06 -4.58 -9.77
N LEU A 5 6.34 -5.17 -8.83
CA LEU A 5 6.65 -5.23 -7.41
C LEU A 5 6.71 -6.69 -6.94
N VAL A 6 7.50 -6.98 -5.91
CA VAL A 6 7.44 -8.23 -5.16
C VAL A 6 6.46 -8.01 -4.01
N VAL A 7 5.30 -8.63 -4.12
CA VAL A 7 4.17 -8.46 -3.21
C VAL A 7 4.07 -9.69 -2.31
N ASN A 8 4.02 -9.48 -1.00
CA ASN A 8 3.80 -10.53 -0.03
C ASN A 8 2.32 -10.94 -0.04
N GLU A 9 1.43 -9.97 0.13
CA GLU A 9 -0.02 -10.18 0.17
C GLU A 9 -0.82 -8.93 -0.23
N ILE A 10 -2.06 -9.14 -0.68
CA ILE A 10 -3.04 -8.07 -0.93
C ILE A 10 -4.39 -8.51 -0.37
N TYR A 11 -4.92 -7.77 0.59
CA TYR A 11 -6.15 -8.13 1.29
C TYR A 11 -6.95 -6.90 1.72
N LEU A 12 -8.25 -7.09 1.97
CA LEU A 12 -9.16 -6.07 2.48
C LEU A 12 -9.40 -6.30 3.97
N SER A 13 -9.20 -5.28 4.79
CA SER A 13 -9.46 -5.29 6.23
C SER A 13 -9.88 -3.89 6.71
N LEU A 14 -9.72 -3.62 8.00
CA LEU A 14 -9.81 -2.28 8.59
C LEU A 14 -8.41 -1.76 8.90
N GLN A 15 -8.19 -0.45 8.71
CA GLN A 15 -6.98 0.21 9.20
C GLN A 15 -6.94 0.14 10.73
N GLY A 16 -5.84 -0.34 11.30
CA GLY A 16 -5.64 -0.43 12.75
C GLY A 16 -5.11 0.86 13.38
N GLU A 17 -4.45 1.71 12.60
CA GLU A 17 -3.59 2.78 13.12
C GLU A 17 -3.86 4.16 12.52
N SER A 18 -3.16 5.17 13.05
CA SER A 18 -3.24 6.59 12.67
C SER A 18 -4.64 7.20 12.82
N THR A 19 -4.85 8.38 12.23
CA THR A 19 -6.16 9.04 12.14
C THR A 19 -7.19 8.26 11.29
N PHE A 20 -6.76 7.19 10.63
CA PHE A 20 -7.60 6.37 9.75
C PHE A 20 -8.08 5.07 10.41
N ALA A 21 -7.73 4.83 11.68
CA ALA A 21 -8.13 3.63 12.41
C ALA A 21 -9.65 3.37 12.35
N GLY A 22 -10.03 2.12 12.10
CA GLY A 22 -11.41 1.65 11.97
C GLY A 22 -12.02 1.80 10.57
N LEU A 23 -11.33 2.45 9.62
CA LEU A 23 -11.85 2.61 8.25
C LEU A 23 -11.47 1.42 7.35
N PRO A 24 -12.34 1.01 6.41
CA PRO A 24 -12.00 -0.04 5.44
C PRO A 24 -10.75 0.30 4.63
N CYS A 25 -9.83 -0.64 4.51
CA CYS A 25 -8.54 -0.46 3.85
C CYS A 25 -8.14 -1.72 3.07
N VAL A 26 -7.72 -1.53 1.82
CA VAL A 26 -7.01 -2.56 1.05
C VAL A 26 -5.53 -2.40 1.30
N PHE A 27 -4.93 -3.42 1.92
CA PHE A 27 -3.50 -3.48 2.18
C PHE A 27 -2.78 -4.10 1.00
N VAL A 28 -1.69 -3.46 0.57
CA VAL A 28 -0.71 -3.98 -0.40
C VAL A 28 0.61 -4.12 0.35
N ARG A 29 0.85 -5.32 0.89
CA ARG A 29 2.07 -5.61 1.66
C ARG A 29 3.18 -6.04 0.72
N LEU A 30 4.25 -5.27 0.61
CA LEU A 30 5.40 -5.61 -0.23
C LEU A 30 6.37 -6.52 0.52
N THR A 31 7.29 -7.15 -0.22
CA THR A 31 8.38 -7.95 0.37
C THR A 31 9.64 -7.10 0.53
N ALA A 32 10.45 -7.47 1.52
CA ALA A 32 11.78 -6.98 1.84
C ALA A 32 11.78 -5.64 2.59
N CYS A 33 12.65 -5.57 3.60
CA CYS A 33 12.99 -4.37 4.35
C CYS A 33 14.51 -4.33 4.47
N ASP A 34 15.11 -3.16 4.55
CA ASP A 34 16.53 -2.94 4.81
C ASP A 34 16.80 -2.64 6.29
N LEU A 35 15.75 -2.34 7.05
CA LEU A 35 15.78 -2.28 8.51
C LEU A 35 15.67 -3.69 9.13
N ARG A 36 16.22 -3.85 10.33
CA ARG A 36 16.16 -5.09 11.13
C ARG A 36 15.75 -4.75 12.57
N CYS A 37 14.63 -4.05 12.70
CA CYS A 37 14.09 -3.63 13.99
C CYS A 37 13.85 -4.86 14.88
N SER A 38 14.35 -4.84 16.11
CA SER A 38 14.19 -5.95 17.08
C SER A 38 12.73 -6.16 17.51
N TYR A 39 11.87 -5.18 17.25
CA TYR A 39 10.45 -5.14 17.60
C TYR A 39 9.52 -5.33 16.38
N CYS A 40 10.05 -5.80 15.24
CA CYS A 40 9.23 -5.99 14.03
C CYS A 40 8.26 -7.18 14.19
N ASP A 41 6.97 -6.89 14.15
CA ASP A 41 5.89 -7.89 14.19
C ASP A 41 5.66 -8.59 12.85
N THR A 42 6.15 -8.00 11.75
CA THR A 42 5.96 -8.44 10.37
C THR A 42 7.26 -8.96 9.74
N ALA A 43 8.14 -9.57 10.55
CA ALA A 43 9.41 -10.13 10.08
C ALA A 43 9.24 -11.19 8.98
N TYR A 44 8.06 -11.81 8.87
CA TYR A 44 7.73 -12.73 7.77
C TYR A 44 7.74 -12.07 6.39
N ALA A 45 7.52 -10.75 6.30
CA ALA A 45 7.54 -10.00 5.04
C ALA A 45 8.97 -9.74 4.51
N PHE A 46 10.02 -10.17 5.22
CA PHE A 46 11.41 -10.02 4.76
C PHE A 46 11.78 -10.94 3.58
N ALA A 47 11.04 -12.02 3.36
CA ALA A 47 11.32 -12.99 2.30
C ALA A 47 10.03 -13.46 1.60
N GLY A 48 10.19 -14.08 0.42
CA GLY A 48 9.08 -14.64 -0.36
C GLY A 48 8.34 -13.59 -1.20
N GLY A 49 7.02 -13.76 -1.31
CA GLY A 49 6.16 -12.93 -2.17
C GLY A 49 6.21 -13.29 -3.66
N LYS A 50 5.32 -12.68 -4.42
CA LYS A 50 5.13 -12.89 -5.85
C LYS A 50 5.50 -11.62 -6.61
N LYS A 51 6.30 -11.76 -7.67
CA LYS A 51 6.52 -10.67 -8.62
C LYS A 51 5.22 -10.44 -9.40
N MET A 52 4.64 -9.26 -9.27
CA MET A 52 3.39 -8.85 -9.89
C MET A 52 3.59 -7.58 -10.69
N ALA A 53 2.93 -7.46 -11.84
CA ALA A 53 2.91 -6.22 -12.60
C ALA A 53 2.03 -5.17 -11.92
N LEU A 54 2.34 -3.88 -12.12
CA LEU A 54 1.56 -2.79 -11.49
C LEU A 54 0.07 -2.85 -11.86
N GLU A 55 -0.25 -3.25 -13.09
CA GLU A 55 -1.64 -3.44 -13.53
C GLU A 55 -2.33 -4.57 -12.76
N GLU A 56 -1.64 -5.69 -12.51
CA GLU A 56 -2.21 -6.82 -11.78
C GLU A 56 -2.53 -6.41 -10.33
N ILE A 57 -1.64 -5.63 -9.71
CA ILE A 57 -1.84 -5.11 -8.35
C ILE A 57 -3.02 -4.13 -8.32
N ALA A 58 -3.05 -3.16 -9.24
CA ALA A 58 -4.15 -2.21 -9.33
C ALA A 58 -5.49 -2.91 -9.61
N ALA A 59 -5.50 -3.92 -10.48
CA ALA A 59 -6.68 -4.74 -10.75
C ALA A 59 -7.19 -5.46 -9.49
N ARG A 60 -6.28 -6.06 -8.72
CA ARG A 60 -6.63 -6.72 -7.45
C ARG A 60 -7.17 -5.74 -6.41
N VAL A 61 -6.59 -4.54 -6.31
CA VAL A 61 -7.10 -3.46 -5.45
C VAL A 61 -8.52 -3.06 -5.87
N ARG A 62 -8.77 -2.86 -7.17
CA ARG A 62 -10.11 -2.54 -7.69
C ARG A 62 -11.13 -3.63 -7.41
N GLU A 63 -10.74 -4.89 -7.56
CA GLU A 63 -11.59 -6.05 -7.28
C GLU A 63 -12.05 -6.05 -5.81
N LEU A 64 -11.10 -5.95 -4.88
CA LEU A 64 -11.38 -5.90 -3.44
C LEU A 64 -12.20 -4.67 -3.05
N ALA A 65 -11.89 -3.51 -3.63
CA ALA A 65 -12.63 -2.27 -3.41
C ALA A 65 -14.04 -2.26 -4.04
N GLY A 66 -14.32 -3.14 -5.00
CA GLY A 66 -15.57 -3.19 -5.75
C GLY A 66 -16.81 -3.40 -4.88
N VAL A 67 -16.65 -4.00 -3.69
CA VAL A 67 -17.74 -4.17 -2.72
C VAL A 67 -18.28 -2.84 -2.18
N PHE A 68 -17.48 -1.78 -2.18
CA PHE A 68 -17.87 -0.45 -1.70
C PHE A 68 -18.48 0.42 -2.80
N ARG A 69 -18.06 0.25 -4.06
CA ARG A 69 -18.63 0.97 -5.21
C ARG A 69 -20.13 0.73 -5.36
N ARG A 70 -20.58 -0.51 -5.11
CA ARG A 70 -21.99 -0.90 -5.20
C ARG A 70 -22.87 -0.28 -4.11
N ARG A 71 -22.28 0.15 -2.99
CA ARG A 71 -23.03 0.65 -1.83
C ARG A 71 -23.30 2.15 -1.86
N ASN A 72 -22.43 2.94 -2.49
CA ASN A 72 -22.42 4.38 -2.24
C ASN A 72 -22.70 5.27 -3.46
N GLY A 73 -22.77 4.73 -4.68
CA GLY A 73 -22.94 5.53 -5.90
C GLY A 73 -21.76 6.48 -6.18
N GLU A 74 -21.31 6.56 -7.44
CA GLU A 74 -20.33 7.57 -7.89
C GLU A 74 -19.04 7.74 -7.05
N GLY A 75 -18.37 6.64 -6.67
CA GLY A 75 -17.01 6.67 -6.13
C GLY A 75 -16.82 7.28 -4.73
N LYS A 76 -17.86 7.85 -4.12
CA LYS A 76 -17.82 8.31 -2.72
C LYS A 76 -17.74 7.10 -1.79
N GLY A 77 -16.69 7.00 -0.97
CA GLY A 77 -16.53 5.93 0.02
C GLY A 77 -15.88 4.65 -0.50
N LEU A 78 -14.95 4.74 -1.46
CA LEU A 78 -13.97 3.66 -1.67
C LEU A 78 -13.19 3.41 -0.36
N PRO A 79 -12.75 2.16 -0.11
CA PRO A 79 -11.83 1.90 0.99
C PRO A 79 -10.52 2.66 0.74
N LEU A 80 -9.79 2.88 1.82
CA LEU A 80 -8.40 3.31 1.78
C LEU A 80 -7.54 2.27 1.04
N VAL A 81 -6.38 2.67 0.54
CA VAL A 81 -5.37 1.73 0.04
C VAL A 81 -4.04 2.02 0.71
N GLU A 82 -3.51 1.07 1.45
CA GLU A 82 -2.23 1.23 2.14
C GLU A 82 -1.14 0.38 1.50
N LEU A 83 -0.05 1.04 1.10
CA LEU A 83 1.19 0.34 0.76
C LEU A 83 2.04 0.27 2.03
N THR A 84 2.38 -0.94 2.42
CA THR A 84 3.12 -1.28 3.66
C THR A 84 4.06 -2.47 3.40
N GLY A 85 4.84 -2.87 4.40
CA GLY A 85 5.62 -4.11 4.49
C GLY A 85 6.65 -4.38 3.38
N GLY A 86 7.73 -5.11 3.65
CA GLY A 86 8.76 -4.56 4.51
C GLY A 86 8.87 -3.03 4.30
N GLU A 87 9.89 -2.50 3.63
CA GLU A 87 9.93 -1.06 3.35
C GLU A 87 9.45 -0.79 1.91
N PRO A 88 8.27 -0.18 1.69
CA PRO A 88 7.71 -0.01 0.35
C PRO A 88 8.62 0.78 -0.60
N LEU A 89 9.35 1.78 -0.08
CA LEU A 89 10.22 2.63 -0.87
C LEU A 89 11.52 1.95 -1.30
N LEU A 90 11.78 0.71 -0.88
CA LEU A 90 12.85 -0.11 -1.46
C LEU A 90 12.58 -0.51 -2.90
N GLN A 91 11.30 -0.59 -3.28
CA GLN A 91 10.91 -1.06 -4.60
C GLN A 91 10.44 0.13 -5.45
N ALA A 92 11.23 0.50 -6.47
CA ALA A 92 10.97 1.67 -7.32
C ALA A 92 9.57 1.67 -7.99
N GLY A 93 8.92 0.51 -8.13
CA GLY A 93 7.56 0.39 -8.63
C GLY A 93 6.47 0.92 -7.67
N ALA A 94 6.78 1.19 -6.41
CA ALA A 94 5.81 1.66 -5.42
C ALA A 94 5.33 3.08 -5.74
N LEU A 95 6.25 3.98 -6.12
CA LEU A 95 5.94 5.35 -6.49
C LEU A 95 4.91 5.46 -7.64
N PRO A 96 5.13 4.82 -8.81
CA PRO A 96 4.14 4.86 -9.90
C PRO A 96 2.84 4.15 -9.55
N LEU A 97 2.85 3.11 -8.70
CA LEU A 97 1.62 2.46 -8.23
C LEU A 97 0.79 3.41 -7.36
N MET A 98 1.40 4.08 -6.37
CA MET A 98 0.71 5.04 -5.50
C MET A 98 0.08 6.17 -6.31
N ARG A 99 0.85 6.78 -7.21
CA ARG A 99 0.35 7.84 -8.10
C ARG A 99 -0.86 7.38 -8.90
N ARG A 100 -0.77 6.20 -9.50
CA ARG A 100 -1.87 5.61 -10.27
C ARG A 100 -3.12 5.40 -9.41
N LEU A 101 -2.98 4.85 -8.21
CA LEU A 101 -4.12 4.63 -7.32
C LEU A 101 -4.77 5.95 -6.88
N CYS A 102 -3.97 6.99 -6.66
CA CYS A 102 -4.51 8.35 -6.46
C CYS A 102 -5.26 8.87 -7.69
N ASP A 103 -4.75 8.61 -8.90
CA ASP A 103 -5.42 8.99 -10.17
C ASP A 103 -6.74 8.22 -10.37
N GLU A 104 -6.84 7.00 -9.82
CA GLU A 104 -8.08 6.19 -9.80
C GLU A 104 -9.07 6.62 -8.69
N GLY A 105 -8.73 7.66 -7.91
CA GLY A 105 -9.61 8.25 -6.89
C GLY A 105 -9.53 7.60 -5.50
N PHE A 106 -8.55 6.72 -5.26
CA PHE A 106 -8.34 6.16 -3.93
C PHE A 106 -7.63 7.17 -3.01
N THR A 107 -7.99 7.14 -1.72
CA THR A 107 -7.14 7.69 -0.66
C THR A 107 -6.03 6.69 -0.39
N VAL A 108 -4.79 7.05 -0.74
CA VAL A 108 -3.62 6.17 -0.62
C VAL A 108 -2.80 6.54 0.62
N LEU A 109 -2.41 5.52 1.36
CA LEU A 109 -1.55 5.59 2.54
C LEU A 109 -0.22 4.90 2.21
N LEU A 110 0.85 5.45 2.75
CA LEU A 110 2.18 4.84 2.75
C LEU A 110 2.61 4.71 4.21
N GLU A 111 2.85 3.49 4.64
CA GLU A 111 3.46 3.16 5.92
C GLU A 111 4.95 2.85 5.66
N THR A 112 5.86 3.55 6.36
CA THR A 112 7.31 3.46 6.13
C THR A 112 8.08 3.63 7.44
N GLY A 113 9.24 2.97 7.54
CA GLY A 113 10.15 3.14 8.68
C GLY A 113 10.96 4.44 8.64
N GLY A 114 10.73 5.32 7.65
CA GLY A 114 11.35 6.65 7.57
C GLY A 114 12.82 6.66 7.14
N ALA A 115 13.43 5.50 6.87
CA ALA A 115 14.84 5.39 6.49
C ALA A 115 15.12 5.69 4.99
N ARG A 116 14.07 5.79 4.17
CA ARG A 116 14.16 6.00 2.72
C ARG A 116 13.63 7.37 2.31
N ASP A 117 14.15 7.89 1.20
CA ASP A 117 13.74 9.20 0.70
C ASP A 117 12.27 9.21 0.26
N ILE A 118 11.48 10.09 0.86
CA ILE A 118 10.06 10.27 0.58
C ILE A 118 9.79 11.37 -0.45
N SER A 119 10.81 12.06 -0.97
CA SER A 119 10.63 13.20 -1.89
C SER A 119 9.89 12.82 -3.17
N GLY A 120 10.04 11.57 -3.63
CA GLY A 120 9.37 11.03 -4.81
C GLY A 120 7.91 10.59 -4.59
N VAL A 121 7.41 10.63 -3.35
CA VAL A 121 6.04 10.21 -3.02
C VAL A 121 5.05 11.30 -3.42
N ASP A 122 4.03 10.94 -4.19
CA ASP A 122 2.95 11.85 -4.62
C ASP A 122 2.34 12.61 -3.42
N ASN A 123 2.16 13.92 -3.55
CA ASN A 123 1.69 14.79 -2.47
C ASN A 123 0.29 14.46 -1.96
N ARG A 124 -0.50 13.68 -2.71
CA ARG A 124 -1.83 13.20 -2.29
C ARG A 124 -1.75 12.02 -1.32
N VAL A 125 -0.62 11.30 -1.28
CA VAL A 125 -0.42 10.12 -0.42
C VAL A 125 -0.27 10.58 1.04
N ARG A 126 -0.99 9.91 1.93
CA ARG A 126 -0.85 10.10 3.38
C ARG A 126 0.33 9.27 3.86
N ARG A 127 1.34 9.93 4.43
CA ARG A 127 2.58 9.30 4.90
C ARG A 127 2.46 9.04 6.39
N ILE A 128 2.58 7.79 6.78
CA ILE A 128 2.61 7.30 8.16
C ILE A 128 4.03 6.78 8.40
N VAL A 129 4.66 7.25 9.47
CA VAL A 129 6.05 6.90 9.78
C VAL A 129 6.09 6.18 11.11
N ASP A 130 6.63 4.97 11.11
CA ASP A 130 6.79 4.15 12.31
C ASP A 130 8.13 4.49 12.96
N LEU A 131 8.08 5.15 14.13
CA LEU A 131 9.22 5.58 14.93
C LEU A 131 9.21 4.95 16.31
#